data_AF-A0A2S5UW50-F1
#
_entry.id   AF-A0A2S5UW50-F1
#
_cell.length_a   1.000
_cell.length_b   1.000
_cell.length_c   1.000
_cell.angle_alpha   90.00
_cell.angle_beta   90.00
_cell.angle_gamma   90.00
#
_symmetry.space_group_name_H-M   'P 1'
#
loop_
_entity.id
_entity.type
_entity.pdbx_description
1 polymer ?
#
loop_
_entity_poly.entity_id
_entity_poly.type
_entity_poly.pdbx_seq_one_letter_code
_entity_poly.pdbx_strand_id
1 'polypeptide(L)'
;MCRVDGDQFGSKSGAKTPPGAQSSTGAASGRACKSNADYDHIVERDTLPRPRAGDSWTRERGYAVKLSGDDWLFFTALEPAYAYGRAGRMSTRATSWSVREAVIEVKLDQSTGHEERTLHLLFGADHAYRSKASDRKLLSDFVAGVTGRIAHWPISA
;
A
#
# COMPACT_ATOMS: atom_id res chain seq x y z
N MET A 1 -15.55 -5.17 -11.94
CA MET A 1 -15.38 -6.45 -12.67
C MET A 1 -14.84 -6.14 -14.05
N CYS A 2 -13.56 -6.35 -14.29
CA CYS A 2 -13.03 -6.37 -15.66
C CYS A 2 -12.88 -7.83 -16.07
N ARG A 3 -13.72 -8.26 -17.02
CA ARG A 3 -13.59 -9.54 -17.71
C ARG A 3 -12.24 -9.57 -18.43
N VAL A 4 -11.59 -10.72 -18.41
CA VAL A 4 -10.49 -11.06 -19.31
C VAL A 4 -11.06 -12.08 -20.27
N ASP A 5 -11.22 -11.71 -21.54
CA ASP A 5 -11.48 -12.66 -22.61
C ASP A 5 -10.18 -13.42 -22.92
N GLY A 6 -10.34 -14.72 -23.14
CA GLY A 6 -9.26 -15.68 -23.28
C GLY A 6 -8.68 -15.79 -24.68
N ASP A 7 -7.57 -16.54 -24.68
CA ASP A 7 -6.96 -17.32 -25.75
C ASP A 7 -6.39 -16.62 -26.99
N GLN A 8 -5.08 -16.81 -27.19
CA GLN A 8 -4.61 -17.66 -28.30
C GLN A 8 -3.14 -18.11 -28.14
N PHE A 9 -2.95 -19.42 -28.34
CA PHE A 9 -1.69 -20.13 -28.54
C PHE A 9 -1.06 -19.82 -29.92
N GLY A 10 0.27 -19.81 -30.01
CA GLY A 10 0.99 -19.83 -31.30
C GLY A 10 2.52 -19.94 -31.14
N SER A 11 3.14 -20.88 -31.85
CA SER A 11 4.52 -21.37 -31.69
C SER A 11 5.53 -20.83 -32.73
N LYS A 12 6.81 -20.75 -32.32
CA LYS A 12 8.11 -20.95 -33.03
C LYS A 12 8.72 -19.92 -34.04
N SER A 13 10.03 -19.70 -33.79
CA SER A 13 11.23 -19.59 -34.68
C SER A 13 11.63 -18.29 -35.41
N GLY A 14 12.90 -17.86 -35.24
CA GLY A 14 13.79 -17.42 -36.34
C GLY A 14 14.48 -16.03 -36.31
N ALA A 15 15.77 -15.99 -35.90
CA ALA A 15 16.94 -15.26 -36.44
C ALA A 15 17.10 -13.70 -36.56
N LYS A 16 18.33 -13.26 -36.15
CA LYS A 16 19.26 -12.19 -36.66
C LYS A 16 19.06 -10.68 -36.34
N THR A 17 20.10 -10.07 -35.74
CA THR A 17 20.39 -8.62 -35.44
C THR A 17 21.35 -7.98 -36.48
N PRO A 18 21.81 -6.69 -36.43
CA PRO A 18 21.36 -5.39 -35.84
C PRO A 18 21.50 -4.21 -36.89
N PRO A 19 21.79 -2.90 -36.60
CA PRO A 19 21.57 -1.99 -35.45
C PRO A 19 20.81 -0.68 -35.81
N GLY A 20 20.27 0.04 -34.81
CA GLY A 20 19.76 1.40 -35.01
C GLY A 20 19.23 2.00 -33.71
N ALA A 21 19.83 3.12 -33.28
CA ALA A 21 19.51 3.85 -32.07
C ALA A 21 18.11 4.47 -32.11
N GLN A 22 17.40 4.49 -30.98
CA GLN A 22 16.72 5.68 -30.47
C GLN A 22 16.19 5.46 -29.05
N SER A 23 16.57 6.39 -28.18
CA SER A 23 16.06 6.59 -26.84
C SER A 23 14.54 6.77 -26.85
N SER A 24 13.84 6.03 -26.00
CA SER A 24 12.57 6.51 -25.47
C SER A 24 12.46 6.08 -24.01
N THR A 25 12.41 7.11 -23.18
CA THR A 25 11.93 7.15 -21.80
C THR A 25 10.87 6.08 -21.53
N GLY A 26 11.28 5.01 -20.85
CA GLY A 26 10.39 4.05 -20.23
C GLY A 26 9.69 4.71 -19.06
N ALA A 27 8.60 5.41 -19.34
CA ALA A 27 7.62 5.79 -18.35
C ALA A 27 7.16 4.50 -17.67
N ALA A 28 7.52 4.33 -16.41
CA ALA A 28 6.94 3.31 -15.56
C ALA A 28 5.42 3.55 -15.57
N SER A 29 4.72 2.73 -16.35
CA SER A 29 3.27 2.68 -16.41
C SER A 29 2.79 2.11 -15.07
N GLY A 30 2.75 2.98 -14.08
CA GLY A 30 2.12 2.72 -12.79
C GLY A 30 0.65 2.53 -13.06
N ARG A 31 0.22 1.26 -13.06
CA ARG A 31 -1.17 0.86 -13.22
C ARG A 31 -1.94 1.44 -12.02
N ALA A 32 -2.59 2.58 -12.22
CA ALA A 32 -3.43 3.21 -11.21
C ALA A 32 -4.71 2.37 -11.04
N CYS A 33 -4.72 1.50 -10.04
CA CYS A 33 -5.95 0.85 -9.58
C CYS A 33 -6.72 1.86 -8.74
N LYS A 34 -7.92 2.27 -9.18
CA LYS A 34 -8.83 3.07 -8.36
C LYS A 34 -9.35 2.18 -7.22
N SER A 35 -8.84 2.39 -6.01
CA SER A 35 -9.42 1.79 -4.81
C SER A 35 -10.72 2.48 -4.46
N ASN A 36 -11.68 1.76 -3.86
CA ASN A 36 -12.77 2.35 -3.09
C ASN A 36 -12.31 2.93 -1.75
N ALA A 37 -11.02 2.80 -1.40
CA ALA A 37 -10.43 3.58 -0.33
C ALA A 37 -10.32 5.06 -0.76
N ASP A 38 -10.46 5.98 0.20
CA ASP A 38 -10.51 7.45 0.05
C ASP A 38 -9.22 8.09 -0.53
N TYR A 39 -8.52 7.44 -1.45
CA TYR A 39 -7.32 7.93 -2.12
C TYR A 39 -7.62 8.22 -3.58
N ASP A 40 -7.21 9.41 -4.03
CA ASP A 40 -7.19 9.76 -5.44
C ASP A 40 -6.17 8.90 -6.19
N HIS A 41 -5.05 8.60 -5.53
CA HIS A 41 -3.93 7.86 -6.11
C HIS A 41 -3.34 6.83 -5.17
N ILE A 42 -3.05 5.64 -5.70
CA ILE A 42 -2.22 4.62 -5.06
C ILE A 42 -1.02 4.36 -5.94
N VAL A 43 0.19 4.50 -5.39
CA VAL A 43 1.44 4.40 -6.13
C VAL A 43 2.42 3.49 -5.41
N GLU A 44 2.90 2.45 -6.09
CA GLU A 44 4.01 1.64 -5.61
C GLU A 44 5.35 2.32 -5.92
N ARG A 45 6.29 2.27 -4.96
CA ARG A 45 7.61 2.91 -5.06
C ARG A 45 8.68 2.02 -4.46
N ASP A 46 9.89 2.02 -5.03
CA ASP A 46 11.06 1.34 -4.44
C ASP A 46 11.54 2.03 -3.15
N THR A 47 11.25 3.32 -3.00
CA THR A 47 11.56 4.08 -1.79
C THR A 47 10.39 4.97 -1.41
N LEU A 48 10.12 5.06 -0.11
CA LEU A 48 9.04 5.90 0.41
C LEU A 48 9.50 7.36 0.56
N PRO A 49 8.64 8.34 0.25
CA PRO A 49 8.94 9.74 0.49
C PRO A 49 9.23 10.01 1.98
N ARG A 50 9.95 11.09 2.25
CA ARG A 50 10.27 11.49 3.64
C ARG A 50 9.03 12.10 4.31
N PRO A 51 8.84 11.91 5.62
CA PRO A 51 7.81 12.59 6.38
C PRO A 51 7.93 14.12 6.23
N ARG A 52 6.80 14.82 6.22
CA ARG A 52 6.71 16.28 6.13
C ARG A 52 5.41 16.75 6.74
N ALA A 53 5.43 17.87 7.45
CA ALA A 53 4.23 18.57 7.89
C ALA A 53 4.35 20.05 7.45
N GLY A 54 3.25 20.61 6.95
CA GLY A 54 3.14 22.00 6.54
C GLY A 54 1.69 22.35 6.18
N ASP A 55 1.42 23.63 5.98
CA ASP A 55 0.06 24.17 5.94
C ASP A 55 -0.80 23.66 4.77
N SER A 56 -0.20 23.40 3.61
CA SER A 56 -0.88 22.89 2.42
C SER A 56 -0.51 21.44 2.10
N TRP A 57 0.34 20.81 2.92
CA TRP A 57 0.91 19.51 2.59
C TRP A 57 1.38 18.73 3.82
N THR A 58 0.82 17.54 4.00
CA THR A 58 1.28 16.55 4.98
C THR A 58 1.74 15.25 4.32
N ARG A 59 2.73 14.61 4.94
CA ARG A 59 3.24 13.28 4.63
C ARG A 59 3.54 12.55 5.92
N GLU A 60 2.83 11.47 6.15
CA GLU A 60 2.97 10.66 7.36
C GLU A 60 3.37 9.22 6.99
N ARG A 61 4.36 8.68 7.71
CA ARG A 61 4.79 7.29 7.55
C ARG A 61 3.89 6.38 8.36
N GLY A 62 3.67 5.19 7.82
CA GLY A 62 2.89 4.16 8.48
C GLY A 62 2.87 2.89 7.66
N TYR A 63 1.72 2.23 7.67
CA TYR A 63 1.51 0.92 7.08
C TYR A 63 0.15 0.88 6.39
N ALA A 64 0.08 0.22 5.25
CA ALA A 64 -1.15 0.00 4.52
C ALA A 64 -1.54 -1.47 4.56
N VAL A 65 -2.81 -1.75 4.80
CA VAL A 65 -3.39 -3.10 4.84
C VAL A 65 -4.34 -3.30 3.68
N LYS A 66 -4.20 -4.43 2.99
CA LYS A 66 -5.13 -4.90 1.96
C LYS A 66 -5.71 -6.23 2.40
N LEU A 67 -7.03 -6.38 2.42
CA LEU A 67 -7.73 -7.63 2.77
C LEU A 67 -8.29 -8.35 1.53
N SER A 68 -8.89 -7.62 0.59
CA SER A 68 -9.46 -8.18 -0.65
C SER A 68 -9.70 -7.05 -1.65
N GLY A 69 -9.80 -7.37 -2.93
CA GLY A 69 -10.05 -6.37 -3.97
C GLY A 69 -8.85 -5.45 -4.18
N ASP A 70 -9.08 -4.17 -4.40
CA ASP A 70 -8.04 -3.15 -4.64
C ASP A 70 -7.93 -2.11 -3.53
N ASP A 71 -8.60 -2.36 -2.40
CA ASP A 71 -8.73 -1.39 -1.31
C ASP A 71 -7.59 -1.52 -0.30
N TRP A 72 -6.96 -0.39 0.00
CA TRP A 72 -5.90 -0.26 1.01
C TRP A 72 -6.39 0.61 2.15
N LEU A 73 -6.02 0.27 3.39
CA LEU A 73 -6.31 1.07 4.58
C LEU A 73 -5.01 1.46 5.26
N PHE A 74 -4.83 2.75 5.56
CA PHE A 74 -3.62 3.26 6.19
C PHE A 74 -3.73 3.26 7.71
N PHE A 75 -2.62 2.95 8.37
CA PHE A 75 -2.43 2.93 9.80
C PHE A 75 -1.09 3.58 10.13
N THR A 76 -1.02 4.40 11.17
CA THR A 76 0.23 5.09 11.58
C THR A 76 1.24 4.16 12.24
N ALA A 77 0.81 2.98 12.71
CA ALA A 77 1.64 1.99 13.38
C ALA A 77 1.42 0.57 12.83
N LEU A 78 2.43 -0.28 12.98
CA LEU A 78 2.44 -1.64 12.43
C LEU A 78 1.49 -2.56 13.20
N GLU A 79 1.48 -2.43 14.52
CA GLU A 79 0.72 -3.23 15.46
C GLU A 79 -0.79 -3.20 15.14
N PRO A 80 -1.46 -2.03 15.04
CA PRO A 80 -2.87 -1.97 14.64
C PRO A 80 -3.10 -2.44 13.20
N ALA A 81 -2.21 -2.11 12.27
CA ALA A 81 -2.31 -2.56 10.87
C ALA A 81 -2.33 -4.10 10.79
N TYR A 82 -1.38 -4.73 11.48
CA TYR A 82 -1.24 -6.17 11.53
C TYR A 82 -2.43 -6.83 12.24
N ALA A 83 -2.87 -6.28 13.38
CA ALA A 83 -4.03 -6.77 14.11
C ALA A 83 -5.31 -6.73 13.25
N TYR A 84 -5.56 -5.61 12.55
CA TYR A 84 -6.68 -5.46 11.63
C TYR A 84 -6.60 -6.47 10.48
N GLY A 85 -5.45 -6.55 9.81
CA GLY A 85 -5.21 -7.48 8.72
C GLY A 85 -5.48 -8.93 9.12
N ARG A 86 -5.00 -9.32 10.32
CA ARG A 86 -5.14 -10.68 10.84
C ARG A 86 -6.59 -11.01 11.22
N ALA A 87 -7.30 -10.06 11.83
CA ALA A 87 -8.73 -10.22 12.11
C ALA A 87 -9.53 -10.36 10.81
N GLY A 88 -9.22 -9.52 9.81
CA GLY A 88 -9.84 -9.57 8.49
C GLY A 88 -9.62 -10.91 7.78
N ARG A 89 -8.41 -11.49 7.86
CA ARG A 89 -8.10 -12.83 7.32
C ARG A 89 -8.98 -13.94 7.91
N MET A 90 -9.49 -13.78 9.14
CA MET A 90 -10.39 -14.76 9.75
C MET A 90 -11.82 -14.67 9.20
N SER A 91 -12.15 -13.64 8.42
CA SER A 91 -13.43 -13.50 7.74
C SER A 91 -13.52 -14.39 6.51
N THR A 92 -14.70 -14.96 6.26
CA THR A 92 -15.00 -15.73 5.05
C THR A 92 -14.92 -14.90 3.76
N ARG A 93 -14.93 -13.57 3.88
CA ARG A 93 -14.84 -12.65 2.74
C ARG A 93 -13.40 -12.33 2.33
N ALA A 94 -12.42 -12.61 3.18
CA ALA A 94 -11.03 -12.31 2.88
C ALA A 94 -10.37 -13.45 2.12
N THR A 95 -10.03 -13.23 0.84
CA THR A 95 -9.34 -14.24 0.03
C THR A 95 -7.81 -14.10 0.06
N SER A 96 -7.31 -12.98 0.56
CA SER A 96 -5.89 -12.68 0.68
C SER A 96 -5.68 -11.72 1.84
N TRP A 97 -4.44 -11.35 2.15
CA TRP A 97 -4.17 -10.13 2.91
C TRP A 97 -2.72 -9.71 2.71
N SER A 98 -2.43 -8.42 2.87
CA SER A 98 -1.10 -7.83 2.78
C SER A 98 -0.98 -6.67 3.77
N VAL A 99 0.21 -6.49 4.35
CA VAL A 99 0.54 -5.36 5.21
C VAL A 99 1.87 -4.79 4.75
N ARG A 100 1.89 -3.59 4.19
CA ARG A 100 3.11 -2.98 3.62
C ARG A 100 3.44 -1.68 4.31
N GLU A 101 4.73 -1.32 4.34
CA GLU A 101 5.13 0.04 4.70
C GLU A 101 4.53 1.03 3.68
N ALA A 102 4.08 2.18 4.19
CA ALA A 102 3.42 3.18 3.37
C ALA A 102 3.70 4.61 3.85
N VAL A 103 3.44 5.57 2.96
CA VAL A 103 3.28 6.99 3.31
C VAL A 103 1.93 7.47 2.79
N ILE A 104 1.12 8.05 3.67
CA ILE A 104 -0.03 8.84 3.25
C ILE A 104 0.45 10.26 2.98
N GLU A 105 0.06 10.79 1.82
CA GLU A 105 0.32 12.15 1.40
C GLU A 105 -1.01 12.86 1.19
N VAL A 106 -1.20 14.00 1.85
CA VAL A 106 -2.38 14.86 1.67
C VAL A 106 -1.92 16.23 1.22
N LYS A 107 -2.34 16.66 0.04
CA LYS A 107 -2.03 17.97 -0.54
C LYS A 107 -3.30 18.78 -0.73
N LEU A 108 -3.31 20.00 -0.22
CA LEU A 108 -4.38 20.94 -0.50
C LEU A 108 -4.08 21.67 -1.82
N ASP A 109 -4.92 21.46 -2.82
CA ASP A 109 -4.94 22.31 -4.01
C ASP A 109 -5.59 23.64 -3.64
N GLN A 110 -4.78 24.70 -3.57
CA GLN A 110 -5.25 26.04 -3.21
C GLN A 110 -6.22 26.64 -4.23
N SER A 111 -6.21 26.16 -5.47
CA SER A 111 -7.08 26.69 -6.53
C SER A 111 -8.50 26.12 -6.48
N THR A 112 -8.64 24.86 -6.09
CA THR A 112 -9.93 24.15 -6.02
C THR A 112 -10.42 23.95 -4.59
N GLY A 113 -9.55 24.13 -3.59
CA GLY A 113 -9.82 23.81 -2.19
C GLY A 113 -9.90 22.30 -1.91
N HIS A 114 -9.54 21.46 -2.88
CA HIS A 114 -9.63 20.01 -2.76
C HIS A 114 -8.38 19.42 -2.10
N GLU A 115 -8.57 18.46 -1.19
CA GLU A 115 -7.48 17.66 -0.63
C GLU A 115 -7.22 16.44 -1.51
N GLU A 116 -6.10 16.45 -2.23
CA GLU A 116 -5.61 15.29 -2.96
C GLU A 116 -4.91 14.31 -2.01
N ARG A 117 -5.39 13.07 -1.96
CA ARG A 117 -4.88 12.00 -1.10
C ARG A 117 -4.16 10.94 -1.93
N THR A 118 -2.86 10.83 -1.72
CA THR A 118 -2.02 9.81 -2.36
C THR A 118 -1.47 8.83 -1.34
N LEU A 119 -1.67 7.54 -1.57
CA LEU A 119 -1.04 6.46 -0.82
C LEU A 119 0.20 5.96 -1.56
N HIS A 120 1.38 6.16 -0.99
CA HIS A 120 2.63 5.58 -1.50
C HIS A 120 2.90 4.26 -0.78
N LEU A 121 3.00 3.16 -1.52
CA LEU A 121 3.31 1.83 -1.00
C LEU A 121 4.77 1.49 -1.26
N LEU A 122 5.47 0.97 -0.26
CA LEU A 122 6.80 0.42 -0.48
C LEU A 122 6.67 -0.88 -1.27
N PHE A 123 7.39 -0.97 -2.38
CA PHE A 123 7.45 -2.18 -3.18
C PHE A 123 8.17 -3.31 -2.43
N GLY A 124 7.67 -4.53 -2.57
CA GLY A 124 8.30 -5.72 -2.00
C GLY A 124 7.74 -6.11 -0.64
N ALA A 125 8.50 -5.87 0.44
CA ALA A 125 8.34 -6.53 1.74
C ALA A 125 6.91 -6.48 2.28
N ASP A 126 6.34 -7.66 2.55
CA ASP A 126 5.01 -7.82 3.11
C ASP A 126 5.11 -8.34 4.55
N HIS A 127 4.55 -7.56 5.47
CA HIS A 127 4.50 -7.87 6.90
C HIS A 127 3.38 -8.83 7.28
N ALA A 128 2.52 -9.24 6.34
CA ALA A 128 1.49 -10.26 6.57
C ALA A 128 2.10 -11.65 6.86
N TYR A 129 3.29 -11.94 6.34
CA TYR A 129 3.96 -13.23 6.47
C TYR A 129 5.15 -13.13 7.42
N ARG A 130 4.92 -13.42 8.70
CA ARG A 130 5.93 -13.37 9.76
C ARG A 130 5.99 -14.67 10.55
N SER A 131 7.05 -14.84 11.34
CA SER A 131 7.18 -16.00 12.24
C SER A 131 6.12 -15.96 13.35
N LYS A 132 5.74 -17.12 13.89
CA LYS A 132 4.79 -17.20 15.04
C LYS A 132 5.24 -16.37 16.25
N ALA A 133 6.55 -16.26 16.49
CA ALA A 133 7.10 -15.47 17.59
C ALA A 133 6.90 -13.96 17.34
N SER A 134 7.19 -13.51 16.12
CA SER A 134 6.97 -12.12 15.70
C SER A 134 5.48 -11.74 15.74
N ASP A 135 4.60 -12.65 15.30
CA ASP A 135 3.15 -12.48 15.36
C ASP A 135 2.66 -12.25 16.80
N ARG A 136 3.10 -13.10 17.73
CA ARG A 136 2.72 -12.98 19.14
C ARG A 136 3.18 -11.64 19.72
N LYS A 137 4.39 -11.20 19.38
CA LYS A 137 4.91 -9.92 19.83
C LYS A 137 4.04 -8.76 19.34
N LEU A 138 3.76 -8.68 18.03
CA LEU A 138 2.93 -7.61 17.46
C LEU A 138 1.52 -7.54 18.08
N LEU A 139 0.90 -8.70 18.31
CA LEU A 139 -0.43 -8.75 18.94
C LEU A 139 -0.38 -8.35 20.42
N SER A 140 0.68 -8.75 21.14
CA SER A 140 0.89 -8.33 22.53
C SER A 140 1.12 -6.82 22.62
N ASP A 141 1.93 -6.26 21.72
CA ASP A 141 2.23 -4.83 21.66
C ASP A 141 0.95 -4.04 21.30
N PHE A 142 0.14 -4.55 20.37
CA PHE A 142 -1.18 -3.97 20.06
C PHE A 142 -2.07 -3.89 21.31
N VAL A 143 -2.23 -5.00 22.05
CA VAL A 143 -3.04 -5.03 23.29
C VAL A 143 -2.46 -4.07 24.35
N ALA A 144 -1.14 -4.03 24.50
CA ALA A 144 -0.48 -3.14 25.43
C ALA A 144 -0.68 -1.66 25.05
N GLY A 145 -0.68 -1.32 23.76
CA GLY A 145 -0.97 0.04 23.29
C GLY A 145 -2.43 0.43 23.48
N VAL A 146 -3.39 -0.46 23.16
CA VAL A 146 -4.83 -0.23 23.41
C VAL A 146 -5.13 -0.04 24.90
N THR A 147 -4.40 -0.74 25.77
CA THR A 147 -4.54 -0.62 27.24
C THR A 147 -3.71 0.52 27.84
N GLY A 148 -3.07 1.37 27.02
CA GLY A 148 -2.29 2.53 27.46
C GLY A 148 -0.97 2.19 28.16
N ARG A 149 -0.51 0.94 28.10
CA ARG A 149 0.72 0.49 28.78
C ARG A 149 2.00 0.90 28.05
N ILE A 150 1.94 1.09 26.73
CA ILE A 150 3.12 1.37 25.88
C ILE A 150 2.87 2.33 24.69
N ALA A 151 1.71 2.98 24.60
CA ALA A 151 1.27 3.59 23.34
C ALA A 151 2.22 4.69 22.82
N HIS A 152 2.87 4.40 21.68
CA HIS A 152 3.70 5.34 20.91
C HIS A 152 2.97 5.86 19.66
N TRP A 153 1.72 5.43 19.45
CA TRP A 153 0.84 5.91 18.39
C TRP A 153 -0.32 6.73 18.99
N PRO A 154 -0.75 7.81 18.33
CA PRO A 154 -1.76 8.71 18.87
C PRO A 154 -3.08 7.96 19.05
N ILE A 155 -3.53 7.82 20.30
CA ILE A 155 -4.93 7.52 20.60
C ILE A 155 -5.65 8.85 20.42
N SER A 156 -6.18 9.12 19.23
CA SER A 156 -7.13 10.23 19.08
C SER A 156 -8.36 9.83 19.88
N ALA A 157 -8.56 10.48 21.02
CA ALA A 157 -9.71 10.32 21.89
C ALA A 157 -10.93 11.05 21.32
#